data_AF-A0AAW4GGM6-F1
#
_entry.id   AF-A0AAW4GGM6-F1
#
_cell.length_a   1.000
_cell.length_b   1.000
_cell.length_c   1.000
_cell.angle_alpha   90.00
_cell.angle_beta   90.00
_cell.angle_gamma   90.00
#
_symmetry.space_group_name_H-M   'P 1'
#
loop_
_entity.id
_entity.type
_entity.pdbx_description
1 polymer ?
#
loop_
_entity_poly.entity_id
_entity_poly.type
_entity_poly.pdbx_seq_one_letter_code
_entity_poly.pdbx_strand_id
1 'polypeptide(L)'
;MDPITDSDVRSALLRKVIAEHVANPHTLVVEEMGLARGACRVDVCVINGHLHGYEIKSDVDTLRRLPVQQQFYSNVLDKATIVVGQRHLDRALEVLPEWWGVRTVSRGARNAVRMELLRPARLNPSVNGMDVAALLWRDEITTLICARNPDKAALRGNRAALCERLGEVYSLAEIRTLVREQLKRRTHWRGREQP
;
A
#
# COMPACT_ATOMS: atom_id res chain seq x y z
N MET A 1 -19.48 0.91 -25.94
CA MET A 1 -18.76 -0.07 -25.10
C MET A 1 -19.09 0.24 -23.66
N ASP A 2 -19.40 -0.78 -22.86
CA ASP A 2 -19.73 -0.58 -21.45
C ASP A 2 -18.53 -0.03 -20.68
N PRO A 3 -18.72 0.88 -19.71
CA PRO A 3 -17.63 1.40 -18.91
C PRO A 3 -16.93 0.27 -18.15
N ILE A 4 -15.62 0.38 -17.94
CA ILE A 4 -14.87 -0.55 -17.09
C ILE A 4 -15.18 -0.23 -15.64
N THR A 5 -15.51 -1.27 -14.85
CA THR A 5 -15.82 -1.14 -13.42
C THR A 5 -14.59 -1.45 -12.56
N ASP A 6 -14.56 -1.03 -11.29
CA ASP A 6 -13.51 -1.41 -10.33
C ASP A 6 -13.32 -2.94 -10.29
N SER A 7 -14.40 -3.71 -10.19
CA SER A 7 -14.35 -5.18 -10.13
C SER A 7 -13.65 -5.79 -11.36
N ASP A 8 -13.93 -5.25 -12.55
CA ASP A 8 -13.27 -5.67 -13.79
C ASP A 8 -11.75 -5.39 -13.72
N VAL A 9 -11.37 -4.18 -13.29
CA VAL A 9 -9.96 -3.79 -13.17
C VAL A 9 -9.25 -4.64 -12.11
N ARG A 10 -9.86 -4.79 -10.93
CA ARG A 10 -9.31 -5.54 -9.79
C ARG A 10 -9.08 -7.00 -10.12
N SER A 11 -10.07 -7.65 -10.73
CA SER A 11 -9.96 -9.04 -11.20
C SER A 11 -8.82 -9.20 -12.22
N ALA A 12 -8.70 -8.28 -13.17
CA ALA A 12 -7.63 -8.30 -14.16
C ALA A 12 -6.25 -8.00 -13.55
N LEU A 13 -6.14 -7.08 -12.58
CA LEU A 13 -4.92 -6.79 -11.83
C LEU A 13 -4.41 -8.06 -11.14
N LEU A 14 -5.28 -8.70 -10.35
CA LEU A 14 -4.95 -9.91 -9.59
C LEU A 14 -4.54 -11.08 -10.50
N ARG A 15 -5.24 -11.28 -11.62
CA ARG A 15 -5.04 -12.44 -12.51
C ARG A 15 -3.93 -12.26 -13.55
N LYS A 16 -3.61 -11.03 -13.95
CA LYS A 16 -2.72 -10.77 -15.09
C LYS A 16 -1.42 -10.07 -14.69
N VAL A 17 -1.49 -9.14 -13.75
CA VAL A 17 -0.34 -8.28 -13.42
C VAL A 17 0.39 -8.76 -12.19
N ILE A 18 -0.33 -9.23 -11.17
CA ILE A 18 0.27 -9.71 -9.92
C ILE A 18 -0.04 -11.20 -9.67
N ALA A 19 -0.40 -11.96 -10.71
CA ALA A 19 -0.73 -13.38 -10.60
C ALA A 19 0.40 -14.20 -9.96
N GLU A 20 1.66 -13.92 -10.33
CA GLU A 20 2.84 -14.58 -9.75
C GLU A 20 2.99 -14.27 -8.26
N HIS A 21 2.64 -13.06 -7.82
CA HIS A 21 2.62 -12.70 -6.41
C HIS A 21 1.49 -13.41 -5.66
N VAL A 22 0.31 -13.53 -6.27
CA VAL A 22 -0.82 -14.27 -5.67
C VAL A 22 -0.49 -15.75 -5.51
N ALA A 23 0.24 -16.34 -6.46
CA ALA A 23 0.65 -17.74 -6.41
C ALA A 23 1.86 -18.01 -5.49
N ASN A 24 2.56 -16.97 -5.02
CA ASN A 24 3.79 -17.14 -4.25
C ASN A 24 3.50 -17.21 -2.74
N PRO A 25 3.85 -18.32 -2.06
CA PRO A 25 3.55 -18.53 -0.63
C PRO A 25 4.32 -17.57 0.30
N HIS A 26 5.39 -16.93 -0.17
CA HIS A 26 6.15 -15.93 0.59
C HIS A 26 5.68 -14.50 0.34
N THR A 27 4.71 -14.31 -0.56
CA THR A 27 4.10 -13.02 -0.82
C THR A 27 2.77 -12.93 -0.11
N LEU A 28 2.53 -11.81 0.57
CA LEU A 28 1.21 -11.50 1.07
C LEU A 28 0.57 -10.46 0.17
N VAL A 29 -0.60 -10.79 -0.39
CA VAL A 29 -1.45 -9.85 -1.13
C VAL A 29 -2.64 -9.50 -0.25
N VAL A 30 -2.75 -8.22 0.10
CA VAL A 30 -3.83 -7.68 0.92
C VAL A 30 -4.64 -6.75 0.08
N GLU A 31 -5.90 -7.10 -0.16
CA GLU A 31 -6.85 -6.14 -0.67
C GLU A 31 -7.24 -5.19 0.46
N GLU A 32 -7.38 -3.91 0.12
CA GLU A 32 -8.10 -2.97 0.93
C GLU A 32 -7.43 -2.64 2.28
N MET A 33 -6.09 -2.52 2.22
CA MET A 33 -5.22 -2.26 3.36
C MET A 33 -5.33 -0.81 3.80
N GLY A 34 -5.85 -0.56 5.01
CA GLY A 34 -5.91 0.79 5.57
C GLY A 34 -4.55 1.38 5.92
N LEU A 35 -4.41 2.69 5.68
CA LEU A 35 -3.30 3.56 6.05
C LEU A 35 -3.82 4.67 6.95
N ALA A 36 -2.93 5.28 7.74
CA ALA A 36 -3.24 6.46 8.55
C ALA A 36 -4.54 6.32 9.37
N ARG A 37 -4.73 5.17 10.03
CA ARG A 37 -5.93 4.85 10.82
C ARG A 37 -7.22 4.85 9.98
N GLY A 38 -7.16 4.21 8.81
CA GLY A 38 -8.30 4.09 7.90
C GLY A 38 -8.64 5.36 7.12
N ALA A 39 -7.92 6.48 7.30
CA ALA A 39 -8.14 7.71 6.53
C ALA A 39 -7.85 7.53 5.03
N CYS A 40 -7.02 6.54 4.69
CA CYS A 40 -6.75 6.13 3.33
C CYS A 40 -6.72 4.60 3.27
N ARG A 41 -7.00 4.04 2.09
CA ARG A 41 -7.06 2.60 1.87
C ARG A 41 -6.35 2.30 0.57
N VAL A 42 -5.48 1.30 0.62
CA VAL A 42 -4.78 0.77 -0.55
C VAL A 42 -5.64 -0.32 -1.16
N ASP A 43 -6.07 -0.14 -2.41
CA ASP A 43 -7.00 -1.07 -3.05
C ASP A 43 -6.44 -2.49 -3.09
N VAL A 44 -5.17 -2.62 -3.49
CA VAL A 44 -4.41 -3.88 -3.42
C VAL A 44 -2.97 -3.59 -3.02
N CYS A 45 -2.47 -4.21 -1.96
CA CYS A 45 -1.09 -4.12 -1.53
C CYS A 45 -0.39 -5.47 -1.65
N VAL A 46 0.75 -5.49 -2.35
CA VAL A 46 1.64 -6.65 -2.42
C VAL A 46 2.78 -6.43 -1.44
N ILE A 47 3.00 -7.41 -0.55
CA ILE A 47 4.03 -7.38 0.49
C ILE A 47 5.03 -8.50 0.19
N ASN A 48 6.10 -8.16 -0.52
CA ASN A 48 7.20 -9.07 -0.82
C ASN A 48 8.51 -8.33 -1.11
N GLY A 49 9.42 -8.26 -0.13
CA GLY A 49 10.62 -7.41 -0.18
C GLY A 49 10.31 -5.91 -0.09
N HIS A 50 9.18 -5.48 -0.65
CA HIS A 50 8.64 -4.14 -0.65
C HIS A 50 7.14 -4.13 -0.29
N LEU A 51 6.66 -3.01 0.25
CA LEU A 51 5.25 -2.64 0.26
C LEU A 51 4.91 -1.96 -1.08
N HIS A 52 4.26 -2.69 -1.98
CA HIS A 52 3.83 -2.17 -3.28
C HIS A 52 2.31 -2.03 -3.31
N GLY A 53 1.82 -0.79 -3.22
CA GLY A 53 0.39 -0.50 -3.34
C GLY A 53 -0.05 -0.26 -4.78
N TYR A 54 -1.25 -0.71 -5.08
CA TYR A 54 -1.95 -0.48 -6.33
C TYR A 54 -3.22 0.29 -6.02
N GLU A 55 -3.40 1.42 -6.70
CA GLU A 55 -4.62 2.24 -6.66
C GLU A 55 -5.38 2.05 -7.98
N ILE A 56 -6.67 1.78 -7.91
CA ILE A 56 -7.55 1.52 -9.05
C ILE A 56 -8.44 2.74 -9.29
N LYS A 57 -8.47 3.21 -10.54
CA LYS A 57 -9.39 4.26 -11.02
C LYS A 57 -10.01 3.81 -12.34
N SER A 58 -11.17 3.20 -12.24
CA SER A 58 -11.99 2.75 -13.36
C SER A 58 -12.63 3.92 -14.12
N ASP A 59 -13.33 3.67 -15.24
CA ASP A 59 -13.90 4.74 -16.08
C ASP A 59 -15.07 5.49 -15.41
N VAL A 60 -15.62 4.94 -14.33
CA VAL A 60 -16.74 5.52 -13.58
C VAL A 60 -16.27 6.28 -12.33
N ASP A 61 -14.97 6.24 -12.04
CA ASP A 61 -14.41 6.85 -10.84
C ASP A 61 -14.24 8.36 -10.96
N THR A 62 -14.02 8.99 -9.80
CA THR A 62 -13.52 10.37 -9.73
C THR A 62 -12.10 10.37 -9.19
N LEU A 63 -11.29 11.33 -9.64
CA LEU A 63 -9.93 11.53 -9.13
C LEU A 63 -9.86 12.48 -7.93
N ARG A 64 -11.00 12.91 -7.37
CA ARG A 64 -11.05 13.92 -6.30
C ARG A 64 -10.20 13.55 -5.09
N ARG A 65 -10.12 12.27 -4.75
CA ARG A 65 -9.34 11.77 -3.60
C ARG A 65 -7.88 11.46 -3.93
N LEU A 66 -7.52 11.41 -5.22
CA LEU A 66 -6.20 10.96 -5.65
C LEU A 66 -5.04 11.78 -5.04
N PRO A 67 -5.10 13.12 -4.94
CA PRO A 67 -4.00 13.88 -4.33
C PRO A 67 -3.74 13.48 -2.87
N VAL A 68 -4.80 13.30 -2.08
CA VAL A 68 -4.69 12.91 -0.67
C VAL A 68 -4.22 11.46 -0.55
N GLN A 69 -4.75 10.56 -1.39
CA GLN A 69 -4.29 9.16 -1.43
C GLN A 69 -2.81 9.09 -1.79
N GLN A 70 -2.38 9.85 -2.80
CA GLN A 70 -0.97 9.93 -3.21
C GLN A 70 -0.07 10.38 -2.05
N GLN A 71 -0.47 11.37 -1.26
CA GLN A 71 0.29 11.79 -0.09
C GLN A 71 0.43 10.66 0.94
N PHE A 72 -0.67 10.01 1.32
CA PHE A 72 -0.61 8.90 2.30
C PHE A 72 0.22 7.72 1.81
N TYR A 73 0.09 7.37 0.53
CA TYR A 73 0.92 6.34 -0.10
C TYR A 73 2.40 6.73 -0.08
N SER A 74 2.72 8.00 -0.34
CA SER A 74 4.10 8.50 -0.36
C SER A 74 4.77 8.50 1.01
N ASN A 75 3.99 8.51 2.09
CA ASN A 75 4.54 8.39 3.43
C ASN A 75 4.85 6.94 3.82
N VAL A 76 4.17 5.96 3.23
CA VAL A 76 4.18 4.58 3.72
C VAL A 76 4.80 3.58 2.75
N LEU A 77 4.42 3.64 1.48
CA LEU A 77 4.71 2.57 0.54
C LEU A 77 6.09 2.69 -0.07
N ASP A 78 6.72 1.55 -0.31
CA ASP A 78 8.01 1.48 -0.99
C ASP A 78 7.85 1.72 -2.50
N LYS A 79 6.73 1.27 -3.06
CA LYS A 79 6.31 1.44 -4.46
C LYS A 79 4.81 1.65 -4.53
N ALA A 80 4.36 2.37 -5.56
CA ALA A 80 2.96 2.62 -5.82
C ALA A 80 2.72 2.57 -7.32
N THR A 81 1.60 1.99 -7.74
CA THR A 81 1.16 1.97 -9.14
C THR A 81 -0.31 2.38 -9.20
N ILE A 82 -0.65 3.33 -10.06
CA ILE A 82 -2.05 3.56 -10.42
C ILE A 82 -2.43 2.66 -11.60
N VAL A 83 -3.61 2.05 -11.56
CA VAL A 83 -4.26 1.38 -12.68
C VAL A 83 -5.46 2.23 -13.07
N VAL A 84 -5.36 2.91 -14.21
CA VAL A 84 -6.26 4.02 -14.56
C VAL A 84 -6.91 3.84 -15.94
N GLY A 85 -8.21 4.09 -16.04
CA GLY A 85 -8.94 4.13 -17.30
C GLY A 85 -8.43 5.26 -18.20
N GLN A 86 -8.52 5.10 -19.53
CA GLN A 86 -7.96 6.04 -20.49
C GLN A 86 -8.44 7.48 -20.29
N ARG A 87 -9.69 7.66 -19.83
CA ARG A 87 -10.31 8.97 -19.59
C ARG A 87 -9.69 9.76 -18.43
N HIS A 88 -9.01 9.08 -17.52
CA HIS A 88 -8.46 9.66 -16.30
C HIS A 88 -6.94 9.78 -16.34
N LEU A 89 -6.30 9.27 -17.41
CA LEU A 89 -4.85 9.17 -17.50
C LEU A 89 -4.17 10.54 -17.35
N ASP A 90 -4.50 11.51 -18.20
CA ASP A 90 -3.82 12.82 -18.21
C ASP A 90 -3.94 13.51 -16.86
N ARG A 91 -5.15 13.52 -16.29
CA ARG A 91 -5.42 14.14 -14.99
C ARG A 91 -4.73 13.40 -13.83
N ALA A 92 -4.55 12.08 -13.92
CA ALA A 92 -3.75 11.34 -12.94
C ALA A 92 -2.27 11.70 -13.06
N LEU A 93 -1.72 11.84 -14.27
CA LEU A 93 -0.33 12.20 -14.50
C LEU A 93 0.02 13.60 -13.98
N GLU A 94 -0.92 14.55 -13.99
CA GLU A 94 -0.74 15.88 -13.40
C GLU A 94 -0.56 15.85 -11.87
N VAL A 95 -1.11 14.83 -11.20
CA VAL A 95 -1.10 14.73 -9.73
C VAL A 95 0.01 13.80 -9.24
N LEU A 96 0.33 12.76 -10.01
CA LEU A 96 1.19 11.68 -9.54
C LEU A 96 2.69 11.99 -9.75
N PRO A 97 3.52 11.85 -8.70
CA PRO A 97 4.94 12.07 -8.84
C PRO A 97 5.58 11.00 -9.75
N GLU A 98 6.76 11.31 -10.30
CA GLU A 98 7.41 10.47 -11.32
C GLU A 98 7.72 9.04 -10.87
N TRP A 99 7.89 8.81 -9.57
CA TRP A 99 8.21 7.48 -9.03
C TRP A 99 7.03 6.51 -9.08
N TRP A 100 5.79 7.00 -9.22
CA TRP A 100 4.61 6.14 -9.34
C TRP A 100 4.60 5.37 -10.65
N GLY A 101 4.32 4.08 -10.58
CA GLY A 101 3.95 3.30 -11.74
C GLY A 101 2.60 3.72 -12.29
N VAL A 102 2.43 3.59 -13.60
CA VAL A 102 1.18 3.89 -14.29
C VAL A 102 0.87 2.73 -15.22
N ARG A 103 -0.30 2.14 -15.05
CA ARG A 103 -0.89 1.17 -15.96
C ARG A 103 -2.20 1.70 -16.48
N THR A 104 -2.42 1.63 -17.78
CA THR A 104 -3.70 1.97 -18.39
C THR A 104 -4.58 0.72 -18.45
N VAL A 105 -5.89 0.93 -18.37
CA VAL A 105 -6.89 -0.14 -18.57
C VAL A 105 -7.87 0.25 -19.66
N SER A 106 -8.16 -0.70 -20.55
CA SER A 106 -9.09 -0.51 -21.68
C SER A 106 -9.88 -1.78 -21.98
N ARG A 107 -11.03 -1.64 -22.66
CA ARG A 107 -11.80 -2.79 -23.18
C ARG A 107 -11.32 -3.12 -24.59
N GLY A 108 -10.93 -4.38 -24.80
CA GLY A 108 -10.66 -4.95 -26.11
C GLY A 108 -11.86 -5.73 -26.67
N ALA A 109 -11.63 -6.46 -27.76
CA ALA A 109 -12.64 -7.33 -28.37
C ALA A 109 -13.24 -8.32 -27.35
N ARG A 110 -14.55 -8.58 -27.48
CA ARG A 110 -15.32 -9.47 -26.58
C ARG A 110 -15.24 -9.04 -25.10
N ASN A 111 -15.22 -7.74 -24.82
CA ASN A 111 -15.15 -7.16 -23.47
C ASN A 111 -13.91 -7.55 -22.66
N ALA A 112 -12.85 -8.05 -23.30
CA ALA A 112 -11.62 -8.42 -22.61
C ALA A 112 -10.93 -7.18 -22.02
N VAL A 113 -10.66 -7.20 -20.72
CA VAL A 113 -9.91 -6.13 -20.03
C VAL A 113 -8.43 -6.24 -20.39
N ARG A 114 -7.87 -5.20 -21.01
CA ARG A 114 -6.44 -5.09 -21.35
C ARG A 114 -5.77 -4.14 -20.37
N MET A 115 -4.55 -4.48 -19.95
CA MET A 115 -3.73 -3.67 -19.06
C MET A 115 -2.37 -3.46 -19.70
N GLU A 116 -1.98 -2.21 -19.86
CA GLU A 116 -0.70 -1.85 -20.49
C GLU A 116 0.15 -1.08 -19.49
N LEU A 117 1.47 -1.35 -19.50
CA LEU A 117 2.41 -0.61 -18.67
C LEU A 117 2.83 0.65 -19.40
N LEU A 118 2.46 1.81 -18.86
CA LEU A 118 2.90 3.11 -19.39
C LEU A 118 4.18 3.59 -18.70
N ARG A 119 4.24 3.45 -17.37
CA ARG A 119 5.40 3.87 -16.56
C ARG A 119 5.69 2.82 -15.48
N PRO A 120 6.92 2.27 -15.39
CA PRO A 120 7.27 1.37 -14.30
C PRO A 120 7.35 2.11 -12.97
N ALA A 121 6.90 1.47 -11.88
CA ALA A 121 7.05 2.03 -10.54
C ALA A 121 8.52 2.00 -10.10
N ARG A 122 8.98 3.11 -9.52
CA ARG A 122 10.30 3.26 -8.91
C ARG A 122 10.18 3.26 -7.39
N LEU A 123 11.32 3.22 -6.70
CA LEU A 123 11.34 3.35 -5.25
C LEU A 123 10.89 4.75 -4.85
N ASN A 124 10.01 4.79 -3.86
CA ASN A 124 9.55 6.02 -3.24
C ASN A 124 10.70 6.71 -2.47
N PRO A 125 11.03 7.97 -2.78
CA PRO A 125 12.09 8.71 -2.10
C PRO A 125 11.67 9.30 -0.75
N SER A 126 10.38 9.31 -0.40
CA SER A 126 9.84 10.09 0.73
C SER A 126 9.19 9.26 1.84
N VAL A 127 9.54 7.97 1.97
CA VAL A 127 8.97 7.10 3.01
C VAL A 127 9.27 7.66 4.41
N ASN A 128 8.23 7.81 5.23
CA ASN A 128 8.31 8.28 6.61
C ASN A 128 8.29 7.10 7.59
N GLY A 129 9.29 7.02 8.46
CA GLY A 129 9.42 5.91 9.41
C GLY A 129 8.30 5.82 10.43
N MET A 130 7.75 6.95 10.88
CA MET A 130 6.65 7.00 11.83
C MET A 130 5.36 6.48 11.20
N ASP A 131 5.06 6.89 9.97
CA ASP A 131 3.87 6.43 9.24
C ASP A 131 3.95 4.93 8.87
N VAL A 132 5.15 4.43 8.54
CA VAL A 132 5.37 2.98 8.33
C VAL A 132 5.21 2.22 9.64
N ALA A 133 5.82 2.69 10.73
CA ALA A 133 5.66 2.09 12.06
C ALA A 133 4.19 2.09 12.51
N ALA A 134 3.42 3.10 12.11
CA ALA A 134 2.00 3.18 12.38
C ALA A 134 1.15 2.09 11.67
N LEU A 135 1.73 1.25 10.80
CA LEU A 135 1.07 0.03 10.32
C LEU A 135 1.06 -1.10 11.36
N LEU A 136 2.00 -1.11 12.30
CA LEU A 136 2.13 -2.13 13.35
C LEU A 136 1.08 -1.94 14.44
N TRP A 137 0.52 -3.01 14.99
CA TRP A 137 -0.33 -2.91 16.17
C TRP A 137 0.45 -2.53 17.42
N ARG A 138 -0.23 -2.03 18.45
CA ARG A 138 0.43 -1.53 19.66
C ARG A 138 1.28 -2.62 20.31
N ASP A 139 0.74 -3.82 20.46
CA ASP A 139 1.41 -4.99 21.00
C ASP A 139 2.65 -5.37 20.17
N GLU A 140 2.55 -5.31 18.85
CA GLU A 140 3.69 -5.51 17.94
C GLU A 140 4.78 -4.44 18.16
N ILE A 141 4.43 -3.16 18.23
CA ILE A 141 5.39 -2.07 18.49
C ILE A 141 6.07 -2.29 19.84
N THR A 142 5.30 -2.57 20.90
CA THR A 142 5.88 -2.80 22.23
C THR A 142 6.80 -4.01 22.29
N THR A 143 6.47 -5.07 21.54
CA THR A 143 7.31 -6.28 21.44
C THR A 143 8.64 -5.95 20.77
N LEU A 144 8.62 -5.16 19.68
CA LEU A 144 9.84 -4.74 18.99
C LEU A 144 10.70 -3.81 19.85
N ILE A 145 10.11 -2.82 20.53
CA ILE A 145 10.87 -1.96 21.46
C ILE A 145 11.52 -2.79 22.55
N CYS A 146 10.77 -3.71 23.18
CA CYS A 146 11.26 -4.56 24.26
C CYS A 146 12.46 -5.44 23.83
N ALA A 147 12.48 -5.87 22.56
CA ALA A 147 13.57 -6.69 22.02
C ALA A 147 14.94 -5.98 21.99
N ARG A 148 14.97 -4.64 22.00
CA ARG A 148 16.21 -3.83 22.06
C ARG A 148 16.33 -2.98 23.32
N ASN A 149 15.23 -2.73 24.03
CA ASN A 149 15.20 -1.99 25.27
C ASN A 149 14.24 -2.64 26.28
N PRO A 150 14.75 -3.37 27.30
CA PRO A 150 13.92 -4.09 28.26
C PRO A 150 13.24 -3.19 29.30
N ASP A 151 13.50 -1.87 29.31
CA ASP A 151 12.90 -0.95 30.26
C ASP A 151 11.38 -0.79 30.02
N LYS A 152 10.58 -1.16 31.03
CA LYS A 152 9.12 -1.02 30.99
C LYS A 152 8.66 0.44 30.86
N ALA A 153 9.47 1.41 31.26
CA ALA A 153 9.16 2.82 31.05
C ALA A 153 9.10 3.18 29.56
N ALA A 154 9.87 2.49 28.72
CA ALA A 154 9.87 2.68 27.26
C ALA A 154 8.56 2.24 26.58
N LEU A 155 7.72 1.45 27.28
CA LEU A 155 6.46 0.94 26.74
C LEU A 155 5.24 1.81 27.12
N ARG A 156 5.46 2.88 27.89
CA ARG A 156 4.41 3.81 28.31
C ARG A 156 4.07 4.82 27.21
N GLY A 157 2.85 5.33 27.24
CA GLY A 157 2.37 6.35 26.31
C GLY A 157 1.41 5.83 25.25
N ASN A 158 0.88 6.75 24.44
CA ASN A 158 -0.03 6.43 23.34
C ASN A 158 0.73 5.81 22.15
N ARG A 159 0.02 5.37 21.12
CA ARG A 159 0.62 4.71 19.95
C ARG A 159 1.60 5.61 19.19
N ALA A 160 1.32 6.90 19.08
CA ALA A 160 2.21 7.84 18.38
C ALA A 160 3.56 7.94 19.10
N ALA A 161 3.55 8.09 20.43
CA ALA A 161 4.77 8.09 21.24
C ALA A 161 5.55 6.76 21.12
N LEU A 162 4.86 5.63 20.97
CA LEU A 162 5.52 4.34 20.73
C LEU A 162 6.14 4.25 19.33
N CYS A 163 5.49 4.77 18.29
CA CYS A 163 6.06 4.82 16.94
C CYS A 163 7.31 5.70 16.89
N GLU A 164 7.29 6.85 17.55
CA GLU A 164 8.44 7.74 17.67
C GLU A 164 9.61 7.04 18.34
N ARG A 165 9.35 6.39 19.48
CA ARG A 165 10.37 5.61 20.21
C ARG A 165 10.90 4.42 19.42
N LEU A 166 10.07 3.79 18.58
CA LEU A 166 10.55 2.75 17.66
C LEU A 166 11.58 3.34 16.66
N GLY A 167 11.37 4.58 16.20
CA GLY A 167 12.30 5.34 15.37
C GLY A 167 13.62 5.71 16.04
N GLU A 168 13.63 5.84 17.36
CA GLU A 168 14.87 6.07 18.14
C GLU A 168 15.71 4.79 18.26
N VAL A 169 15.09 3.62 18.16
CA VAL A 169 15.71 2.31 18.43
C VAL A 169 16.05 1.54 17.14
N TYR A 170 15.38 1.87 16.04
CA TYR A 170 15.54 1.24 14.74
C TYR A 170 15.69 2.27 13.63
N SER A 171 16.61 2.01 12.71
CA SER A 171 16.70 2.78 11.47
C SER A 171 15.44 2.59 10.60
N LEU A 172 15.20 3.53 9.68
CA LEU A 172 14.10 3.42 8.71
C LEU A 172 14.11 2.10 7.92
N ALA A 173 15.30 1.63 7.52
CA ALA A 173 15.46 0.38 6.77
C ALA A 173 15.03 -0.84 7.61
N GLU A 174 15.37 -0.85 8.90
CA GLU A 174 14.96 -1.89 9.83
C GLU A 174 13.45 -1.83 10.11
N ILE A 175 12.89 -0.64 10.37
CA ILE A 175 11.44 -0.47 10.57
C ILE A 175 10.67 -1.02 9.37
N ARG A 176 11.05 -0.64 8.16
CA ARG A 176 10.43 -1.14 6.92
C ARG A 176 10.46 -2.67 6.84
N THR A 177 11.58 -3.28 7.20
CA THR A 177 11.72 -4.75 7.21
C THR A 177 10.86 -5.39 8.28
N LEU A 178 10.91 -4.90 9.52
CA LEU A 178 10.13 -5.42 10.63
C LEU A 178 8.63 -5.32 10.36
N VAL A 179 8.17 -4.20 9.81
CA VAL A 179 6.77 -4.02 9.44
C VAL A 179 6.34 -5.07 8.42
N ARG A 180 7.08 -5.26 7.33
CA ARG A 180 6.74 -6.30 6.32
C ARG A 180 6.66 -7.70 6.94
N GLU A 181 7.62 -8.05 7.79
CA GLU A 181 7.63 -9.35 8.46
C GLU A 181 6.44 -9.53 9.42
N GLN A 182 6.11 -8.50 10.20
CA GLN A 182 4.94 -8.54 11.09
C GLN A 182 3.64 -8.66 10.30
N LEU A 183 3.46 -7.87 9.24
CA LEU A 183 2.29 -7.95 8.37
C LEU A 183 2.13 -9.38 7.80
N LYS A 184 3.19 -9.99 7.28
CA LYS A 184 3.15 -11.37 6.77
C LYS A 184 2.77 -12.41 7.83
N ARG A 185 3.09 -12.18 9.10
CA ARG A 185 2.76 -13.08 10.22
C ARG A 185 1.31 -12.95 10.72
N ARG A 186 0.60 -11.87 10.38
CA ARG A 186 -0.78 -11.66 10.83
C ARG A 186 -1.71 -12.70 10.21
N THR A 187 -2.37 -13.47 11.07
CA THR A 187 -3.40 -14.45 10.69
C THR A 187 -4.80 -13.84 10.54
N HIS A 188 -5.06 -12.68 11.16
CA HIS A 188 -6.37 -12.01 11.17
C HIS A 188 -6.29 -10.57 10.67
N TRP A 189 -6.24 -10.40 9.35
CA TRP A 189 -6.28 -9.08 8.72
C TRP A 189 -7.63 -8.37 8.83
N ARG A 190 -8.72 -9.14 8.93
CA ARG A 190 -10.12 -8.65 8.85
C ARG A 190 -10.88 -8.65 10.18
N GLY A 191 -10.27 -9.13 11.26
CA GLY A 191 -10.96 -9.41 12.53
C GLY A 191 -10.59 -8.50 13.71
N ARG A 192 -9.60 -7.63 13.56
CA ARG A 192 -9.38 -6.52 14.47
C ARG A 192 -9.69 -5.25 13.69
N GLU A 193 -10.61 -4.44 14.21
CA GLU A 193 -10.75 -3.07 13.73
C GLU A 193 -9.34 -2.47 13.65
N GLN A 194 -8.99 -1.91 12.50
CA GLN A 194 -7.93 -0.91 12.51
C GLN A 194 -8.53 0.28 13.25
N PRO A 195 -8.04 0.65 14.45
CA PRO A 195 -8.55 1.82 15.14
C PRO A 195 -8.06 3.12 14.47
#